data_AF-A0A832CCD0-F1
#
_entry.id   AF-A0A832CCD0-F1
#
_cell.length_a   1.000
_cell.length_b   1.000
_cell.length_c   1.000
_cell.angle_alpha   90.00
_cell.angle_beta   90.00
_cell.angle_gamma   90.00
#
_symmetry.space_group_name_H-M   'P 1'
#
loop_
_entity.id
_entity.type
_entity.pdbx_description
1 polymer ?
#
loop_
_entity_poly.entity_id
_entity_poly.type
_entity_poly.pdbx_seq_one_letter_code
_entity_poly.pdbx_strand_id
1 'polypeptide(L)'
;MNKVFDGVMSMGKVVALAGGVGAAKLLRGLVKVVPSRDLVIVGNVGDDVELYGLHISPDLDIVMYTLAGIVDETKGWGIADDTFHCLEMLGKLGFETWFKLGDKDLAIHIVRTKLLKEGFTLSQVTAKLCKMLGLNVNLIPASDDPVRTKIQSGRLLLDFQEYFVKRG
;
A
#
# COMPACT_ATOMS: atom_id res chain seq x y z
N MET A 1 -36.97 12.74 -21.87
CA MET A 1 -37.01 12.27 -20.47
C MET A 1 -35.75 11.46 -20.23
N ASN A 2 -34.67 12.13 -19.80
CA ASN A 2 -33.42 11.52 -19.32
C ASN A 2 -32.76 12.63 -18.51
N LYS A 3 -32.96 12.63 -17.18
CA LYS A 3 -32.18 13.47 -16.28
C LYS A 3 -30.76 12.92 -16.33
N VAL A 4 -29.88 13.60 -17.04
CA VAL A 4 -28.45 13.49 -16.83
C VAL A 4 -28.23 13.79 -15.35
N PHE A 5 -27.63 12.85 -14.62
CA PHE A 5 -27.26 13.04 -13.23
C PHE A 5 -26.10 14.05 -13.18
N ASP A 6 -26.41 15.34 -13.35
CA ASP A 6 -25.48 16.47 -13.18
C ASP A 6 -25.28 16.84 -11.69
N GLY A 7 -25.59 15.91 -10.78
CA GLY A 7 -25.37 16.09 -9.35
C GLY A 7 -24.10 15.38 -8.94
N VAL A 8 -22.99 16.11 -8.81
CA VAL A 8 -22.04 15.77 -7.75
C VAL A 8 -22.87 15.83 -6.48
N MET A 9 -23.32 14.68 -5.97
CA MET A 9 -23.96 14.65 -4.67
C MET A 9 -22.94 15.26 -3.71
N SER A 10 -23.31 16.32 -3.00
CA SER A 10 -22.63 16.67 -1.76
C SER A 10 -22.95 15.56 -0.76
N MET A 11 -22.32 14.40 -0.99
CA MET A 11 -22.10 13.44 0.06
C MET A 11 -21.27 14.20 1.10
N GLY A 12 -21.70 14.16 2.35
CA GLY A 12 -20.84 14.55 3.45
C GLY A 12 -19.52 13.76 3.40
N LYS A 13 -18.59 14.06 4.32
CA LYS A 13 -17.30 13.38 4.32
C LYS A 13 -17.45 11.86 4.27
N VAL A 14 -16.76 11.22 3.33
CA VAL A 14 -16.67 9.77 3.18
C VAL A 14 -15.35 9.32 3.78
N VAL A 15 -15.43 8.31 4.65
CA VAL A 15 -14.25 7.61 5.17
C VAL A 15 -14.28 6.19 4.65
N ALA A 16 -13.25 5.80 3.90
CA ALA A 16 -13.08 4.45 3.40
C ALA A 16 -11.97 3.75 4.20
N LEU A 17 -12.33 2.65 4.87
CA LEU A 17 -11.33 1.75 5.47
C LEU A 17 -10.82 0.82 4.38
N ALA A 18 -9.51 0.76 4.18
CA ALA A 18 -8.90 0.09 3.04
C ALA A 18 -7.82 -0.89 3.48
N GLY A 19 -7.92 -2.13 3.02
CA GLY A 19 -6.90 -3.17 3.13
C GLY A 19 -6.96 -4.10 1.92
N GLY A 20 -5.80 -4.48 1.41
CA GLY A 20 -5.63 -5.35 0.27
C GLY A 20 -6.10 -4.82 -1.08
N VAL A 21 -5.94 -5.69 -2.09
CA VAL A 21 -6.28 -5.44 -3.50
C VAL A 21 -7.76 -5.12 -3.71
N GLY A 22 -8.65 -5.74 -2.92
CA GLY A 22 -10.10 -5.53 -3.01
C GLY A 22 -10.49 -4.08 -2.71
N ALA A 23 -9.92 -3.49 -1.65
CA ALA A 23 -10.15 -2.10 -1.32
C ALA A 23 -9.59 -1.16 -2.39
N ALA A 24 -8.38 -1.45 -2.91
CA ALA A 24 -7.78 -0.64 -3.97
C ALA A 24 -8.66 -0.60 -5.25
N LYS A 25 -9.26 -1.73 -5.63
CA LYS A 25 -10.21 -1.82 -6.75
C LYS A 25 -11.48 -1.00 -6.51
N LEU A 26 -12.04 -1.05 -5.30
CA LEU A 26 -13.18 -0.22 -4.91
C LEU A 26 -12.83 1.28 -4.99
N LEU A 27 -11.68 1.65 -4.43
CA LEU A 27 -11.20 3.04 -4.38
C LEU A 27 -11.00 3.63 -5.77
N ARG A 28 -10.53 2.84 -6.75
CA ARG A 28 -10.43 3.26 -8.16
C ARG A 28 -11.76 3.76 -8.75
N GLY A 29 -12.88 3.22 -8.30
CA GLY A 29 -14.21 3.71 -8.64
C GLY A 29 -14.62 4.89 -7.77
N LEU A 30 -14.39 4.80 -6.46
CA LEU A 30 -14.83 5.80 -5.48
C LEU A 30 -14.24 7.19 -5.74
N VAL A 31 -12.95 7.28 -6.11
CA VAL A 31 -12.29 8.56 -6.42
C VAL A 31 -12.86 9.26 -7.67
N LYS A 32 -13.64 8.55 -8.50
CA LYS A 32 -14.31 9.13 -9.68
C LYS A 32 -15.64 9.79 -9.34
N VAL A 33 -16.23 9.43 -8.20
CA VAL A 33 -17.59 9.87 -7.81
C VAL A 33 -17.61 10.68 -6.51
N VAL A 34 -16.54 10.62 -5.71
CA VAL A 34 -16.36 11.45 -4.51
C VAL A 34 -15.19 12.41 -4.74
N PRO A 35 -15.38 13.73 -4.60
CA PRO A 35 -14.27 14.68 -4.68
C PRO A 35 -13.18 14.35 -3.66
N SER A 36 -11.90 14.44 -4.04
CA SER A 36 -10.78 14.11 -3.14
C SER A 36 -10.79 14.84 -1.79
N ARG A 37 -11.31 16.07 -1.75
CA ARG A 37 -11.44 16.87 -0.51
C ARG A 37 -12.45 16.28 0.49
N ASP A 38 -13.38 15.47 -0.01
CA ASP A 38 -14.48 14.88 0.75
C ASP A 38 -14.24 13.38 1.04
N LEU A 39 -13.14 12.80 0.52
CA LEU A 39 -12.76 11.41 0.73
C LEU A 39 -11.50 11.29 1.60
N VAL A 40 -11.62 10.55 2.71
CA VAL A 40 -10.48 10.10 3.53
C VAL A 40 -10.35 8.59 3.40
N ILE A 41 -9.15 8.11 3.10
CA ILE A 41 -8.83 6.70 2.99
C ILE A 41 -7.96 6.34 4.19
N VAL A 42 -8.43 5.41 5.02
CA VAL A 42 -7.68 4.89 6.18
C VAL A 42 -7.15 3.52 5.80
N GLY A 43 -5.84 3.42 5.55
CA GLY A 43 -5.17 2.21 5.13
C GLY A 43 -4.76 1.32 6.30
N ASN A 44 -4.97 0.02 6.17
CA ASN A 44 -4.46 -0.99 7.09
C ASN A 44 -2.93 -0.93 7.17
N VAL A 45 -2.40 -1.07 8.39
CA VAL A 45 -0.96 -1.18 8.67
C VAL A 45 -0.60 -2.52 9.32
N GLY A 46 -1.60 -3.38 9.59
CA GLY A 46 -1.39 -4.70 10.20
C GLY A 46 -0.48 -5.61 9.37
N ASP A 47 -0.38 -5.34 8.07
CA ASP A 47 0.41 -6.11 7.12
C ASP A 47 1.81 -5.52 6.90
N ASP A 48 2.14 -4.41 7.58
CA ASP A 48 3.44 -3.77 7.52
C ASP A 48 4.51 -4.72 8.06
N VAL A 49 5.63 -4.77 7.34
CA VAL A 49 6.75 -5.67 7.65
C VAL A 49 8.08 -4.99 7.38
N GLU A 50 9.10 -5.43 8.10
CA GLU A 50 10.49 -5.06 7.81
C GLU A 50 11.21 -6.22 7.14
N LEU A 51 11.70 -6.00 5.93
CA LEU A 51 12.53 -6.95 5.19
C LEU A 51 13.76 -6.24 4.63
N TYR A 52 14.92 -6.89 4.72
CA TYR A 52 16.20 -6.35 4.24
C TYR A 52 16.54 -4.95 4.80
N GLY A 53 16.05 -4.62 6.00
CA GLY A 53 16.22 -3.31 6.63
C GLY A 53 15.33 -2.19 6.07
N LEU A 54 14.32 -2.54 5.27
CA LEU A 54 13.35 -1.63 4.68
C LEU A 54 11.97 -1.84 5.30
N HIS A 55 11.26 -0.72 5.53
CA HIS A 55 9.85 -0.71 5.94
C HIS A 55 8.95 -0.85 4.71
N ILE A 56 8.09 -1.86 4.71
CA ILE A 56 7.17 -2.20 3.63
C ILE A 56 5.75 -2.08 4.19
N SER A 57 4.86 -1.40 3.45
CA SER A 57 3.47 -1.19 3.86
C SER A 57 2.53 -1.65 2.74
N PRO A 58 2.29 -2.97 2.59
CA PRO A 58 1.67 -3.54 1.40
C PRO A 58 0.31 -2.93 1.05
N ASP A 59 -0.52 -2.66 2.05
CA ASP A 59 -1.87 -2.13 1.87
C ASP A 59 -1.87 -0.64 1.51
N LEU A 60 -0.93 0.14 2.04
CA LEU A 60 -0.73 1.53 1.61
C LEU A 60 -0.18 1.57 0.18
N ASP A 61 0.80 0.72 -0.12
CA ASP A 61 1.47 0.63 -1.42
C ASP A 61 0.48 0.25 -2.52
N ILE A 62 -0.33 -0.79 -2.32
CA ILE A 62 -1.31 -1.20 -3.33
C ILE A 62 -2.38 -0.14 -3.60
N VAL A 63 -2.81 0.60 -2.58
CA VAL A 63 -3.73 1.74 -2.75
C VAL A 63 -3.05 2.84 -3.56
N MET A 64 -1.83 3.24 -3.19
CA MET A 64 -1.08 4.27 -3.93
C MET A 64 -0.87 3.87 -5.39
N TYR A 65 -0.38 2.66 -5.65
CA TYR A 65 -0.07 2.20 -7.00
C TYR A 65 -1.32 2.10 -7.87
N THR A 66 -2.42 1.63 -7.28
CA THR A 66 -3.69 1.50 -7.99
C THR A 66 -4.28 2.85 -8.37
N LEU A 67 -4.22 3.83 -7.46
CA LEU A 67 -4.75 5.18 -7.70
C LEU A 67 -3.83 6.00 -8.60
N ALA A 68 -2.52 5.73 -8.59
CA ALA A 68 -1.54 6.39 -9.46
C ALA A 68 -1.55 5.82 -10.88
N GLY A 69 -2.28 4.72 -11.11
CA GLY A 69 -2.34 4.06 -12.41
C GLY A 69 -1.06 3.32 -12.79
N ILE A 70 -0.22 2.98 -11.79
CA ILE A 70 1.06 2.29 -11.99
C ILE A 70 1.06 0.86 -11.49
N VAL A 71 -0.06 0.36 -10.94
CA VAL A 71 -0.17 -1.03 -10.48
C VAL A 71 -0.05 -2.01 -11.65
N ASP A 72 0.60 -3.16 -11.44
CA ASP A 72 0.54 -4.27 -12.37
C ASP A 72 -0.87 -4.88 -12.35
N GLU A 73 -1.68 -4.55 -13.36
CA GLU A 73 -3.07 -5.01 -13.42
C GLU A 73 -3.20 -6.52 -13.67
N THR A 74 -2.18 -7.14 -14.27
CA THR A 74 -2.18 -8.58 -14.58
C THR A 74 -2.01 -9.39 -13.30
N LYS A 75 -1.06 -8.99 -12.44
CA LYS A 75 -0.85 -9.62 -11.13
C LYS A 75 -1.84 -9.13 -10.08
N GLY A 76 -2.32 -7.90 -10.23
CA GLY A 76 -3.17 -7.21 -9.26
C GLY A 76 -2.43 -6.63 -8.06
N TRP A 77 -1.10 -6.67 -8.04
CA TRP A 77 -0.22 -6.12 -7.01
C TRP A 77 1.15 -5.76 -7.58
N GLY A 78 1.91 -4.91 -6.87
CA GLY A 78 3.20 -4.40 -7.34
C GLY A 78 3.07 -3.36 -8.44
N ILE A 79 4.20 -2.89 -8.96
CA ILE A 79 4.26 -1.85 -10.01
C ILE A 79 4.32 -2.52 -11.40
N ALA A 80 3.67 -1.91 -12.40
CA ALA A 80 3.70 -2.35 -13.79
C ALA A 80 5.11 -2.25 -14.39
N ASP A 81 5.45 -3.24 -15.22
CA ASP A 81 6.77 -3.39 -15.85
C ASP A 81 7.94 -3.36 -14.85
N ASP A 82 7.72 -3.88 -13.64
CA ASP A 82 8.77 -3.98 -12.64
C ASP A 82 9.68 -5.20 -12.89
N THR A 83 10.94 -5.08 -12.52
CA THR A 83 11.97 -6.12 -12.61
C THR A 83 12.32 -6.64 -11.21
N PHE A 84 13.04 -7.75 -11.12
CA PHE A 84 13.39 -8.38 -9.84
C PHE A 84 14.90 -8.60 -9.70
N HIS A 85 15.73 -7.79 -10.36
CA HIS A 85 17.17 -8.02 -10.42
C HIS A 85 17.84 -7.86 -9.06
N CYS A 86 17.39 -6.91 -8.24
CA CYS A 86 17.88 -6.77 -6.87
C CYS A 86 17.54 -8.02 -6.04
N LEU A 87 16.30 -8.49 -6.13
CA LEU A 87 15.84 -9.68 -5.43
C LEU A 87 16.60 -10.95 -5.87
N GLU A 88 16.85 -11.11 -7.16
CA GLU A 88 17.67 -12.20 -7.71
C GLU A 88 19.09 -12.18 -7.12
N MET A 89 19.70 -11.01 -7.02
CA MET A 89 21.02 -10.87 -6.42
C MET A 89 21.01 -11.16 -4.92
N LEU A 90 19.99 -10.70 -4.18
CA LEU A 90 19.81 -11.05 -2.76
C LEU A 90 19.73 -12.57 -2.57
N GLY A 91 19.02 -13.27 -3.45
CA GLY A 91 18.97 -14.73 -3.46
C GLY A 91 20.34 -15.37 -3.68
N LYS A 92 21.14 -14.87 -4.62
CA LYS A 92 22.53 -15.33 -4.85
C LYS A 92 23.44 -15.10 -3.65
N LEU A 93 23.17 -14.07 -2.85
CA LEU A 93 23.88 -13.77 -1.60
C LEU A 93 23.39 -14.60 -0.41
N GLY A 94 22.41 -15.49 -0.59
CA GLY A 94 21.90 -16.39 0.44
C GLY A 94 20.76 -15.83 1.29
N PHE A 95 20.18 -14.69 0.92
CA PHE A 95 18.98 -14.17 1.59
C PHE A 95 17.73 -14.90 1.08
N GLU A 96 16.74 -15.06 1.96
CA GLU A 96 15.42 -15.55 1.55
C GLU A 96 14.73 -14.53 0.65
N THR A 97 14.00 -14.98 -0.38
CA THR A 97 13.35 -14.12 -1.40
C THR A 97 11.88 -14.50 -1.63
N TRP A 98 11.23 -15.02 -0.58
CA TRP A 98 9.82 -15.45 -0.62
C TRP A 98 8.85 -14.28 -0.80
N PHE A 99 9.21 -13.07 -0.33
CA PHE A 99 8.45 -11.85 -0.56
C PHE A 99 8.97 -11.16 -1.82
N LYS A 100 8.13 -11.06 -2.85
CA LYS A 100 8.51 -10.51 -4.16
C LYS A 100 8.51 -8.98 -4.14
N LEU A 101 9.68 -8.39 -3.95
CA LEU A 101 9.92 -6.95 -4.08
C LEU A 101 10.56 -6.66 -5.43
N GLY A 102 9.87 -5.87 -6.25
CA GLY A 102 10.40 -5.41 -7.52
C GLY A 102 11.36 -4.23 -7.36
N ASP A 103 12.13 -3.92 -8.41
CA ASP A 103 13.16 -2.89 -8.38
C ASP A 103 12.57 -1.47 -8.27
N LYS A 104 11.41 -1.20 -8.91
CA LYS A 104 10.65 0.04 -8.76
C LYS A 104 9.98 0.09 -7.38
N ASP A 105 9.45 -1.02 -6.90
CA ASP A 105 8.81 -1.12 -5.58
C ASP A 105 9.82 -0.83 -4.45
N LEU A 106 11.05 -1.34 -4.58
CA LEU A 106 12.16 -1.05 -3.67
C LEU A 106 12.45 0.45 -3.56
N ALA A 107 12.29 1.23 -4.62
CA ALA A 107 12.48 2.69 -4.55
C ALA A 107 11.49 3.34 -3.56
N ILE A 108 10.24 2.88 -3.54
CA ILE A 108 9.22 3.35 -2.61
C ILE A 108 9.59 3.00 -1.17
N HIS A 109 10.04 1.76 -0.94
CA HIS A 109 10.44 1.30 0.39
C HIS A 109 11.70 2.01 0.91
N ILE A 110 12.68 2.29 0.03
CA ILE A 110 13.88 3.06 0.36
C ILE A 110 13.49 4.47 0.81
N VAL A 111 12.64 5.16 0.04
CA VAL A 111 12.18 6.51 0.39
C VAL A 111 11.39 6.51 1.70
N ARG A 112 10.46 5.56 1.88
CA ARG A 112 9.71 5.39 3.12
C ARG A 112 10.64 5.24 4.31
N THR A 113 11.54 4.28 4.23
CA THR A 113 12.49 3.94 5.30
C THR A 113 13.39 5.12 5.63
N LYS A 114 13.89 5.83 4.62
CA LYS A 114 14.71 7.03 4.80
C LYS A 114 13.96 8.10 5.59
N LEU A 115 12.73 8.43 5.19
CA LEU A 115 11.95 9.48 5.84
C LEU A 115 11.54 9.08 7.27
N LEU A 116 11.18 7.82 7.51
CA LEU A 116 10.92 7.33 8.87
C LEU A 116 12.16 7.49 9.77
N LYS A 117 13.36 7.18 9.25
CA LYS A 117 14.62 7.37 9.97
C LYS A 117 14.97 8.84 10.22
N GLU A 118 14.44 9.76 9.41
CA GLU A 118 14.56 11.21 9.62
C GLU A 118 13.55 11.76 10.64
N GLY A 119 12.70 10.90 11.22
CA GLY A 119 11.74 11.26 12.27
C GLY A 119 10.36 11.67 11.75
N PHE A 120 10.08 11.50 10.45
CA PHE A 120 8.72 11.66 9.95
C PHE A 120 7.82 10.51 10.42
N THR A 121 6.54 10.79 10.69
CA THR A 121 5.56 9.74 10.99
C THR A 121 5.10 9.02 9.73
N LEU A 122 4.54 7.81 9.86
CA LEU A 122 4.07 7.04 8.71
C LEU A 122 3.02 7.80 7.88
N SER A 123 2.15 8.57 8.53
CA SER A 123 1.16 9.46 7.90
C SER A 123 1.83 10.53 7.05
N GLN A 124 2.87 11.20 7.59
CA GLN A 124 3.61 12.23 6.86
C GLN A 124 4.37 11.63 5.67
N VAL A 125 4.95 10.45 5.84
CA VAL A 125 5.65 9.71 4.78
C VAL A 125 4.68 9.29 3.68
N THR A 126 3.53 8.73 4.04
CA THR A 126 2.48 8.31 3.09
C THR A 126 1.95 9.50 2.28
N ALA A 127 1.71 10.64 2.93
CA ALA A 127 1.30 11.86 2.26
C ALA A 127 2.37 12.39 1.29
N LYS A 128 3.66 12.29 1.63
CA LYS A 128 4.77 12.67 0.74
C LYS A 128 4.87 11.75 -0.47
N LEU A 129 4.80 10.43 -0.27
CA LEU A 129 4.82 9.44 -1.35
C LEU A 129 3.64 9.62 -2.30
N CYS A 130 2.43 9.85 -1.78
CA CYS A 130 1.27 10.18 -2.61
C CYS A 130 1.55 11.38 -3.52
N LYS A 131 2.09 12.48 -2.97
CA LYS A 131 2.45 13.67 -3.77
C LYS A 131 3.54 13.38 -4.81
N MET A 132 4.57 12.61 -4.46
CA MET A 132 5.65 12.21 -5.38
C MET A 132 5.12 11.36 -6.55
N LEU A 133 4.08 10.57 -6.31
CA LEU A 133 3.37 9.79 -7.33
C LEU A 133 2.27 10.58 -8.07
N GLY A 134 2.15 11.89 -7.83
CA GLY A 134 1.16 12.74 -8.50
C GLY A 134 -0.28 12.58 -7.99
N LEU A 135 -0.48 11.96 -6.82
CA LEU A 135 -1.80 11.73 -6.24
C LEU A 135 -2.30 12.94 -5.44
N ASN A 136 -3.57 13.28 -5.65
CA ASN A 136 -4.31 14.23 -4.83
C ASN A 136 -5.40 13.49 -4.03
N VAL A 137 -4.99 12.70 -3.04
CA VAL A 137 -5.87 11.89 -2.18
C VAL A 137 -5.46 12.02 -0.72
N ASN A 138 -6.42 11.91 0.21
CA ASN A 138 -6.13 11.87 1.64
C ASN A 138 -6.02 10.43 2.12
N LEU A 139 -4.89 9.78 1.81
CA LEU A 139 -4.56 8.45 2.32
C LEU A 139 -3.75 8.59 3.62
N ILE A 140 -4.29 8.06 4.71
CA ILE A 140 -3.64 8.00 6.02
C ILE A 140 -3.53 6.55 6.48
N PRO A 141 -2.43 6.15 7.14
CA PRO A 141 -2.39 4.87 7.83
C PRO A 141 -3.38 4.87 9.00
N ALA A 142 -3.87 3.68 9.38
CA ALA A 142 -4.73 3.52 10.55
C ALA A 142 -4.02 3.88 11.87
N SER A 143 -2.68 3.86 11.89
CA SER A 143 -1.84 4.23 13.02
C SER A 143 -0.47 4.70 12.53
N ASP A 144 0.13 5.67 13.23
CA ASP A 144 1.57 5.99 13.08
C ASP A 144 2.46 5.07 13.93
N ASP A 145 1.89 4.46 14.97
CA ASP A 145 2.56 3.46 15.79
C ASP A 145 2.55 2.08 15.11
N PRO A 146 3.57 1.24 15.34
CA PRO A 146 3.62 -0.12 14.79
C PRO A 146 2.45 -0.98 15.28
N VAL A 147 1.66 -1.50 14.34
CA VAL A 147 0.61 -2.49 14.57
C VAL A 147 0.82 -3.62 13.58
N ARG A 148 1.09 -4.85 14.04
CA ARG A 148 1.35 -6.00 13.15
C ARG A 148 0.41 -7.15 13.46
N THR A 149 -0.30 -7.62 12.44
CA THR A 149 -1.18 -8.78 12.50
C THR A 149 -0.35 -10.04 12.68
N LYS A 150 -0.65 -10.80 13.75
CA LYS A 150 -0.01 -12.08 14.05
C LYS A 150 -1.00 -13.23 13.92
N ILE A 151 -0.54 -14.35 13.39
CA ILE A 151 -1.32 -15.57 13.20
C ILE A 151 -0.84 -16.64 14.18
N GLN A 152 -1.73 -17.08 15.06
CA GLN A 152 -1.48 -18.22 15.93
C GLN A 152 -1.75 -19.51 15.15
N SER A 153 -0.69 -20.26 14.82
CA SER A 153 -0.78 -21.55 14.13
C SER A 153 -0.17 -22.64 15.01
N GLY A 154 -1.03 -23.34 15.76
CA GLY A 154 -0.60 -24.32 16.77
C GLY A 154 0.24 -23.64 17.85
N ARG A 155 1.52 -24.00 17.96
CA ARG A 155 2.48 -23.41 18.91
C ARG A 155 3.28 -22.23 18.32
N LEU A 156 3.12 -21.93 17.03
CA LEU A 156 3.83 -20.85 16.35
C LEU A 156 2.99 -19.57 16.36
N LEU A 157 3.64 -18.43 16.57
CA LEU A 157 3.07 -17.10 16.35
C LEU A 157 3.81 -16.48 15.16
N LEU A 158 3.13 -16.37 14.02
CA LEU A 158 3.72 -15.95 12.74
C LEU A 158 3.31 -14.53 12.39
N ASP A 159 4.17 -13.80 11.67
CA ASP A 159 3.73 -12.60 10.95
C ASP A 159 2.73 -12.97 9.85
N PHE A 160 1.74 -12.11 9.61
CA PHE A 160 0.72 -12.38 8.58
C PHE A 160 1.34 -12.69 7.21
N GLN A 161 2.34 -11.91 6.77
CA GLN A 161 3.01 -12.13 5.49
C GLN A 161 3.79 -13.46 5.45
N GLU A 162 4.38 -13.89 6.58
CA GLU A 162 5.04 -15.20 6.63
C GLU A 162 4.00 -16.33 6.52
N TYR A 163 2.88 -16.22 7.23
CA TYR A 163 1.81 -17.20 7.14
C TYR A 163 1.20 -17.26 5.73
N PHE A 164 0.89 -16.10 5.15
CA PHE A 164 0.11 -16.00 3.93
C PHE A 164 0.96 -16.19 2.66
N VAL A 165 2.15 -15.60 2.59
CA VAL A 165 2.99 -15.59 1.37
C VAL A 165 4.05 -16.68 1.40
N LYS A 166 4.72 -16.90 2.53
CA LYS A 166 5.80 -17.90 2.61
C LYS A 166 5.28 -19.32 2.75
N ARG A 167 4.13 -19.50 3.41
CA ARG A 167 3.58 -20.81 3.79
C ARG A 167 2.24 -21.16 3.13
N GLY A 168 1.58 -20.20 2.50
CA GLY A 168 0.35 -20.40 1.71
C GLY A 168 0.65 -20.71 0.26
#